data_AF-A0A2D6E697-F1
#
_entry.id   AF-A0A2D6E697-F1
#
_cell.length_a   1.000
_cell.length_b   1.000
_cell.length_c   1.000
_cell.angle_alpha   90.00
_cell.angle_beta   90.00
_cell.angle_gamma   90.00
#
_symmetry.space_group_name_H-M   'P 1'
#
loop_
_entity.id
_entity.type
_entity.pdbx_description
1 polymer ?
#
loop_
_entity_poly.entity_id
_entity_poly.type
_entity_poly.pdbx_seq_one_letter_code
_entity_poly.pdbx_strand_id
1 'polypeptide(L)' 'MTILKKGTTVYLTELGHKNFKYPSTETETLLEDTPAEKLIWVGGGDKTPFIISASAIQPSRDADKKISIWVKKIN' A
#
# COMPACT_ATOMS: atom_id res chain seq x y z
N MET A 1 -6.40 -12.29 -5.38
CA MET A 1 -6.83 -11.07 -4.66
C MET A 1 -6.63 -11.33 -3.17
N THR A 2 -6.06 -10.37 -2.43
CA THR A 2 -5.80 -10.50 -0.98
C THR A 2 -6.67 -9.49 -0.24
N ILE A 3 -7.20 -9.83 0.93
CA ILE A 3 -7.91 -8.85 1.78
C ILE A 3 -6.94 -8.37 2.86
N LEU A 4 -6.64 -7.07 2.87
CA LEU A 4 -5.90 -6.42 3.96
C LEU A 4 -6.87 -6.00 5.05
N LYS A 5 -6.50 -6.21 6.31
CA LYS A 5 -7.39 -5.98 7.44
C LYS A 5 -7.41 -4.52 7.88
N LYS A 6 -8.58 -4.06 8.32
CA LYS A 6 -8.72 -2.77 9.03
C LYS A 6 -7.67 -2.68 10.15
N GLY A 7 -7.08 -1.50 10.31
CA GLY A 7 -6.04 -1.25 11.30
C GLY A 7 -4.64 -1.68 10.86
N THR A 8 -4.48 -2.30 9.68
CA THR A 8 -3.16 -2.61 9.14
C THR A 8 -2.42 -1.31 8.82
N THR A 9 -1.20 -1.17 9.34
CA THR A 9 -0.27 -0.10 8.95
C THR A 9 0.26 -0.37 7.55
N VAL A 10 0.14 0.63 6.68
CA VAL A 10 0.62 0.58 5.30
C VAL A 10 1.64 1.69 5.09
N TYR A 11 2.67 1.40 4.32
CA TYR A 11 3.70 2.37 3.96
C TYR A 11 3.36 2.94 2.59
N LEU A 12 3.42 4.26 2.44
CA LEU A 12 3.17 4.91 1.17
C LEU A 12 4.29 4.60 0.17
N THR A 13 4.02 4.80 -1.12
CA THR A 13 5.04 4.62 -2.16
C THR A 13 5.75 5.93 -2.44
N GLU A 14 7.08 5.91 -2.44
CA GLU A 14 7.91 7.01 -2.93
C GLU A 14 8.72 6.59 -4.16
N LEU A 15 9.15 7.58 -4.95
CA LEU A 15 10.01 7.37 -6.10
C LEU A 15 11.48 7.51 -5.68
N GLY A 16 12.25 6.45 -5.88
CA GLY A 16 13.70 6.45 -5.70
C GLY A 16 14.44 6.64 -7.02
N HIS A 17 15.73 6.31 -6.99
CA HIS A 17 16.61 6.40 -8.16
C HIS A 17 16.04 5.63 -9.36
N LYS A 18 16.17 6.19 -10.57
CA LYS A 18 15.65 5.61 -11.83
C LYS A 18 14.14 5.29 -11.82
N ASN A 19 13.33 6.08 -11.10
CA ASN A 19 11.88 5.89 -11.00
C ASN A 19 11.45 4.53 -10.42
N PHE A 20 12.35 3.85 -9.70
CA PHE A 20 11.97 2.68 -8.93
C PHE A 20 11.06 3.11 -7.77
N LYS A 21 10.08 2.27 -7.47
CA LYS A 21 9.08 2.53 -6.43
C LYS A 21 9.51 1.80 -5.17
N TYR A 22 9.54 2.51 -4.05
CA TYR A 22 9.98 1.99 -2.76
C TYR A 22 8.95 2.31 -1.66
N PRO A 23 8.95 1.55 -0.55
CA PRO A 23 8.20 1.94 0.64
C PRO A 23 8.83 3.20 1.25
N SER A 24 8.02 4.23 1.43
CA SER A 24 8.40 5.43 2.18
C SER A 24 8.42 5.16 3.69
N THR A 25 8.99 6.09 4.44
CA THR A 25 8.84 6.16 5.90
C THR A 25 7.45 6.66 6.31
N GLU A 26 6.73 7.34 5.41
CA GLU A 26 5.35 7.75 5.64
C GLU A 26 4.42 6.54 5.69
N THR A 27 3.60 6.49 6.74
CA THR A 27 2.66 5.41 6.98
C THR A 27 1.26 5.93 7.17
N GLU A 28 0.30 5.11 6.76
CA GLU A 28 -1.12 5.31 6.98
C GLU A 28 -1.73 4.05 7.60
N THR A 29 -2.97 4.15 8.06
CA THR A 29 -3.70 3.00 8.62
C THR A 29 -4.94 2.72 7.79
N LEU A 30 -5.17 1.45 7.44
CA LEU A 30 -6.40 1.06 6.77
C LEU A 30 -7.62 1.31 7.67
N LEU A 31 -8.61 2.02 7.14
CA LEU A 31 -9.82 2.39 7.86
C LEU A 31 -10.89 1.29 7.78
N GLU A 32 -10.75 0.37 6.83
CA GLU A 32 -11.65 -0.76 6.58
C GLU A 32 -10.91 -1.98 5.99
N ASP A 33 -11.56 -3.14 6.02
CA ASP A 33 -11.08 -4.33 5.33
C ASP A 33 -11.08 -4.05 3.82
N THR A 34 -9.90 -4.12 3.21
CA THR A 34 -9.67 -3.57 1.88
C THR A 34 -9.21 -4.66 0.91
N PRO A 35 -9.90 -4.85 -0.24
CA PRO A 35 -9.38 -5.71 -1.29
C PRO A 35 -8.12 -5.09 -1.89
N ALA A 36 -7.07 -5.89 -1.99
CA ALA A 36 -5.77 -5.48 -2.45
C ALA A 36 -5.25 -6.44 -3.53
N GLU A 37 -4.70 -5.85 -4.58
CA GLU A 37 -4.01 -6.58 -5.64
C GLU A 37 -2.50 -6.46 -5.42
N LYS A 38 -1.81 -7.60 -5.37
CA LYS A 38 -0.36 -7.63 -5.18
C LYS A 38 0.34 -7.14 -6.44
N LEU A 39 1.30 -6.24 -6.30
CA LEU A 39 2.11 -5.74 -7.40
C LEU A 39 3.39 -6.60 -7.54
N ILE A 40 3.86 -6.77 -8.78
CA ILE A 40 5.08 -7.53 -9.09
C ILE A 40 6.25 -6.54 -9.16
N TRP A 41 6.56 -5.86 -8.06
CA TRP A 41 7.72 -4.97 -7.99
C TRP A 41 8.91 -5.67 -7.32
N VAL A 42 10.08 -5.44 -7.90
CA VAL A 42 11.34 -5.98 -7.41
C VAL A 42 11.83 -5.07 -6.29
N GLY A 43 11.97 -5.62 -5.09
CA GLY A 43 12.53 -4.89 -3.95
C GLY A 43 11.45 -4.27 -3.05
N GLY A 44 11.24 -4.92 -1.90
CA GLY A 44 10.50 -4.37 -0.77
C GLY A 44 11.08 -4.80 0.58
N GLY A 45 12.22 -5.51 0.57
CA GLY A 45 12.81 -6.12 1.77
C GLY A 45 11.80 -7.01 2.50
N ASP A 46 11.41 -6.57 3.69
CA ASP A 46 10.42 -7.20 4.56
C ASP A 46 8.97 -6.79 4.24
N LYS A 47 8.72 -6.02 3.18
CA LYS A 47 7.39 -5.54 2.78
C LYS A 47 6.98 -6.07 1.40
N THR A 48 5.68 -6.11 1.18
CA THR A 48 5.03 -6.56 -0.05
C THR A 48 4.20 -5.41 -0.62
N PRO A 49 4.36 -5.07 -1.91
CA PRO A 49 3.61 -4.00 -2.54
C PRO A 49 2.22 -4.45 -2.95
N PHE A 50 1.24 -3.57 -2.76
CA PHE A 50 -0.16 -3.76 -3.15
C PHE A 50 -0.71 -2.49 -3.79
N ILE A 51 -1.77 -2.63 -4.56
CA ILE A 51 -2.62 -1.52 -5.00
C ILE A 51 -3.99 -1.62 -4.34
N ILE A 52 -4.48 -0.50 -3.82
CA ILE A 52 -5.76 -0.35 -3.11
C ILE A 52 -6.47 0.92 -3.58
N SER A 53 -7.75 1.07 -3.22
CA SER A 53 -8.42 2.38 -3.34
C SER A 53 -7.82 3.39 -2.36
N ALA A 54 -7.70 4.64 -2.79
CA ALA A 54 -7.16 5.72 -1.97
C ALA A 54 -8.06 6.07 -0.78
N SER A 55 -9.37 5.86 -0.89
CA SER A 55 -10.33 6.11 0.18
C SER A 55 -10.11 5.19 1.39
N ALA A 56 -9.52 4.01 1.19
CA ALA A 56 -9.28 3.01 2.23
C ALA A 56 -8.30 3.49 3.33
N ILE A 57 -7.47 4.50 3.05
CA ILE A 57 -6.59 5.14 4.04
C ILE A 57 -6.96 6.59 4.32
N GLN A 58 -7.62 7.27 3.38
CA GLN A 58 -8.03 8.66 3.55
C GLN A 58 -9.39 8.89 2.85
N PRO A 59 -10.51 8.97 3.59
CA PRO A 59 -11.86 8.97 3.00
C PRO A 59 -12.17 10.19 2.13
N SER A 60 -11.43 11.29 2.33
CA SER A 60 -11.53 12.48 1.49
C SER A 60 -10.90 12.30 0.10
N ARG A 61 -10.16 11.22 -0.14
CA ARG A 61 -9.63 10.88 -1.46
C ARG A 61 -10.71 10.22 -2.30
N ASP A 62 -10.62 10.46 -3.60
CA ASP A 62 -11.44 9.82 -4.62
C ASP A 62 -11.37 8.28 -4.49
N ALA A 63 -12.54 7.65 -4.34
CA ALA A 63 -12.68 6.20 -4.18
C ALA A 63 -12.29 5.43 -5.45
N ASP A 64 -12.38 6.06 -6.62
CA ASP A 64 -11.99 5.46 -7.90
C ASP A 64 -10.47 5.56 -8.12
N LYS A 65 -9.79 6.43 -7.38
CA LYS A 65 -8.33 6.58 -7.46
C LYS A 65 -7.65 5.40 -6.77
N LYS A 66 -6.88 4.64 -7.53
CA LYS A 66 -6.01 3.60 -6.99
C LYS A 66 -4.64 4.16 -6.58
N ILE A 67 -4.10 3.67 -5.48
CA ILE A 67 -2.75 4.01 -4.99
C ILE A 67 -1.96 2.75 -4.65
N SER A 68 -0.66 2.82 -4.82
CA SER A 68 0.25 1.77 -4.40
C SER A 68 0.73 1.99 -2.97
N ILE A 69 0.73 0.92 -2.20
CA ILE A 69 1.18 0.87 -0.81
C ILE A 69 2.08 -0.35 -0.59
N TRP A 70 2.73 -0.40 0.56
CA TRP A 70 3.51 -1.55 0.99
C TRP A 70 3.04 -2.02 2.36
N VAL A 71 3.01 -3.33 2.56
CA VAL A 71 2.60 -3.95 3.83
C VAL A 71 3.70 -4.87 4.30
N LYS A 72 4.04 -4.82 5.60
CA LYS A 72 5.05 -5.71 6.18
C LYS A 72 4.61 -7.17 6.02
N LYS A 73 5.53 -8.03 5.63
CA LYS A 73 5.33 -9.48 5.54
C LYS A 73 5.08 -9.99 6.95
N ILE A 74 4.01 -10.76 7.10
CA ILE A 74 3.79 -11.57 8.29
C ILE A 74 4.67 -12.81 8.08
N ASN A 75 5.75 -12.92 8.86
CA ASN A 75 6.55 -14.13 8.94
C ASN A 75 5.84 -15.19 9.77
#